data_AF-A0A948IR31-F1
#
_entry.id   AF-A0A948IR31-F1
#
_cell.length_a   1.000
_cell.length_b   1.000
_cell.length_c   1.000
_cell.angle_alpha   90.00
_cell.angle_beta   90.00
_cell.angle_gamma   90.00
#
_symmetry.space_group_name_H-M   'P 1'
#
loop_
_entity.id
_entity.type
_entity.pdbx_description
1 polymer ?
#
loop_
_entity_poly.entity_id
_entity_poly.type
_entity_poly.pdbx_seq_one_letter_code
_entity_poly.pdbx_strand_id
1 'polypeptide(L)'
;MKLIKFVAGASFAVLLAGSATAQSTGDPQASANRVQAHVAFLASDLLQGREAGSPGYDIAANYVASQFAQLGLKPGGADGSYFQPVPLLAVRPADEGRFVLRGKDGAAVPLVFGEEVMPGHPYGPAERKVSAPMVFVGFGVVAPEHRRDDYAGLDVKGKIVVVLQGAPSGLQTEERAYYANGRTKRAQAAAHGAVGMIAVYLPSDEKRRPFASSKRTWQTWAMTWRRPDGTPNDVAADTPQLATVSIAGAAKLFAGAKTTYAKVAEAAAKPKGDPPRFALATTLDATLNTESKTLQSANVAGLIEGSDPTLKSEVVVLSAHLDHIGVTPPVNGDGINNGALDNASGIATTLEVARAFQQSGKAPRRSVLVLAVTGEEKGLLGAEYFARNPTVPLSSLVADVNLDMPILTYDFLDVIAFGAERSSLAGAVRKAAAREGVALSADPMPEEGLFTRSDHFRFVEVGVPSTFLMTGFLNGGEAKFRGFLAGCYHKPCDDLSQGIDWSAGAKFARINYEIAREIADADARPTWNKGDFFATKFARPETIADR
;
A
#
# COMPACT_ATOMS: atom_id res chain seq x y z
N MET A 1 -50.37 -55.18 -72.02
CA MET A 1 -50.37 -54.13 -70.97
C MET A 1 -49.10 -53.31 -71.15
N LYS A 2 -49.20 -52.15 -71.80
CA LYS A 2 -49.17 -50.79 -71.20
C LYS A 2 -47.82 -50.46 -70.54
N LEU A 3 -46.97 -49.64 -71.19
CA LEU A 3 -46.85 -48.17 -71.05
C LEU A 3 -46.02 -47.78 -69.81
N ILE A 4 -44.85 -47.10 -69.87
CA ILE A 4 -44.64 -45.62 -69.78
C ILE A 4 -43.10 -45.43 -69.51
N LYS A 5 -42.29 -44.71 -70.31
CA LYS A 5 -42.06 -43.25 -70.46
C LYS A 5 -41.36 -42.53 -69.28
N PHE A 6 -40.19 -41.92 -69.60
CA PHE A 6 -39.56 -40.68 -69.05
C PHE A 6 -39.22 -40.66 -67.53
N VAL A 7 -38.18 -39.96 -67.01
CA VAL A 7 -37.89 -38.51 -67.07
C VAL A 7 -36.42 -38.23 -66.64
N ALA A 8 -35.90 -37.13 -67.20
CA ALA A 8 -34.68 -36.38 -66.95
C ALA A 8 -34.06 -36.38 -65.54
N GLY A 9 -32.72 -36.48 -65.49
CA GLY A 9 -31.90 -36.03 -64.37
C GLY A 9 -31.74 -34.51 -64.39
N ALA A 10 -32.34 -33.82 -63.42
CA ALA A 10 -32.06 -32.42 -63.13
C ALA A 10 -30.83 -32.34 -62.22
N SER A 11 -29.78 -31.68 -62.70
CA SER A 11 -28.63 -31.31 -61.88
C SER A 11 -29.06 -30.19 -60.93
N PHE A 12 -29.10 -30.48 -59.62
CA PHE A 12 -29.22 -29.46 -58.58
C PHE A 12 -27.82 -29.23 -58.01
N ALA A 13 -27.13 -28.20 -58.50
CA ALA A 13 -25.93 -27.69 -57.87
C ALA A 13 -26.34 -26.98 -56.58
N VAL A 14 -26.20 -27.67 -55.44
CA VAL A 14 -26.29 -27.05 -54.12
C VAL A 14 -25.01 -26.24 -53.92
N LEU A 15 -25.11 -24.92 -54.15
CA LEU A 15 -24.18 -23.94 -53.61
C LEU A 15 -24.31 -23.98 -52.08
N LEU A 16 -23.45 -24.76 -51.44
CA LEU A 16 -23.13 -24.59 -50.03
C LEU A 16 -22.42 -23.24 -49.88
N ALA A 17 -23.21 -22.19 -49.67
CA ALA A 17 -22.73 -20.95 -49.11
C ALA A 17 -22.23 -21.28 -47.69
N GLY A 18 -20.94 -21.60 -47.60
CA GLY A 18 -20.25 -21.66 -46.33
C GLY A 18 -20.32 -20.29 -45.70
N SER A 19 -21.17 -20.13 -44.70
CA SER A 19 -21.11 -19.01 -43.77
C SER A 19 -19.77 -19.10 -43.06
N ALA A 20 -18.75 -18.47 -43.64
CA ALA A 20 -17.54 -18.12 -42.93
C ALA A 20 -17.98 -17.19 -41.80
N THR A 21 -18.16 -17.74 -40.61
CA THR A 21 -18.17 -16.96 -39.39
C THR A 21 -16.78 -16.33 -39.34
N ALA A 22 -16.72 -15.05 -39.67
CA ALA A 22 -15.59 -14.22 -39.33
C ALA A 22 -15.43 -14.33 -37.81
N GLN A 23 -14.47 -15.14 -37.35
CA GLN A 23 -13.91 -14.95 -36.03
C GLN A 23 -13.42 -13.53 -36.02
N SER A 24 -14.12 -12.65 -35.29
CA SER A 24 -13.56 -11.36 -34.97
C SER A 24 -12.22 -11.65 -34.32
N THR A 25 -11.14 -11.20 -34.94
CA THR A 25 -9.88 -10.93 -34.26
C THR A 25 -10.20 -9.79 -33.29
N GLY A 26 -10.92 -10.13 -32.23
CA GLY A 26 -11.50 -9.20 -31.29
C GLY A 26 -10.37 -8.75 -30.39
N ASP A 27 -10.08 -7.46 -30.45
CA ASP A 27 -9.48 -6.70 -29.36
C ASP A 27 -9.82 -7.35 -28.01
N PRO A 28 -8.82 -7.70 -27.16
CA PRO A 28 -9.07 -8.36 -25.89
C PRO A 28 -9.84 -7.43 -24.93
N GLN A 29 -11.16 -7.35 -25.11
CA GLN A 29 -11.99 -6.43 -24.36
C GLN A 29 -12.24 -6.97 -22.96
N ALA A 30 -11.72 -6.24 -21.97
CA ALA A 30 -12.14 -6.39 -20.59
C ALA A 30 -13.66 -6.23 -20.47
N SER A 31 -14.30 -7.06 -19.63
CA SER A 31 -15.75 -7.15 -19.55
C SER A 31 -16.27 -6.58 -18.23
N ALA A 32 -17.21 -5.64 -18.33
CA ALA A 32 -17.90 -5.07 -17.17
C ALA A 32 -18.55 -6.15 -16.29
N ASN A 33 -19.19 -7.14 -16.91
CA ASN A 33 -19.85 -8.25 -16.19
C ASN A 33 -18.85 -9.12 -15.44
N ARG A 34 -17.64 -9.34 -15.98
CA ARG A 34 -16.60 -10.12 -15.28
C ARG A 34 -16.00 -9.34 -14.12
N VAL A 35 -15.72 -8.05 -14.31
CA VAL A 35 -15.30 -7.15 -13.21
C VAL A 35 -16.34 -7.19 -12.09
N GLN A 36 -17.61 -7.00 -12.42
CA GLN A 36 -18.72 -7.09 -11.46
C GLN A 36 -18.74 -8.44 -10.73
N ALA A 37 -18.61 -9.56 -11.45
CA ALA A 37 -18.65 -10.88 -10.84
C ALA A 37 -17.47 -11.12 -9.87
N HIS A 38 -16.26 -10.68 -10.23
CA HIS A 38 -15.09 -10.75 -9.37
C HIS A 38 -15.27 -9.92 -8.10
N VAL A 39 -15.67 -8.64 -8.26
CA VAL A 39 -15.91 -7.74 -7.12
C VAL A 39 -17.04 -8.26 -6.23
N ALA A 40 -18.13 -8.76 -6.80
CA ALA A 40 -19.26 -9.26 -6.03
C ALA A 40 -18.92 -10.47 -5.16
N PHE A 41 -18.07 -11.38 -5.66
CA PHE A 41 -17.59 -12.50 -4.84
C PHE A 41 -16.61 -12.03 -3.77
N LEU A 42 -15.60 -11.26 -4.17
CA LEU A 42 -14.53 -10.84 -3.26
C LEU A 42 -15.07 -9.93 -2.15
N ALA A 43 -16.01 -9.03 -2.45
CA ALA A 43 -16.64 -8.14 -1.48
C ALA A 43 -17.92 -8.74 -0.85
N SER A 44 -18.10 -10.07 -0.86
CA SER A 44 -19.26 -10.70 -0.21
C SER A 44 -19.07 -10.87 1.30
N ASP A 45 -20.17 -10.80 2.06
CA ASP A 45 -20.18 -11.04 3.52
C ASP A 45 -19.62 -12.41 3.90
N LEU A 46 -19.69 -13.39 2.99
CA LEU A 46 -19.12 -14.73 3.15
C LEU A 46 -17.62 -14.69 3.46
N LEU A 47 -16.92 -13.65 3.01
CA LEU A 47 -15.49 -13.48 3.21
C LEU A 47 -15.15 -12.60 4.42
N GLN A 48 -16.15 -12.09 5.14
CA GLN A 48 -16.01 -11.37 6.40
C GLN A 48 -14.95 -10.25 6.38
N GLY A 49 -14.83 -9.57 5.24
CA GLY A 49 -13.87 -8.49 5.02
C GLY A 49 -12.41 -8.89 4.84
N ARG A 50 -12.10 -10.18 4.65
CA ARG A 50 -10.80 -10.70 4.18
C ARG A 50 -9.58 -10.20 4.96
N GLU A 51 -9.65 -10.05 6.29
CA GLU A 51 -8.46 -9.64 7.07
C GLU A 51 -7.32 -10.64 6.86
N ALA A 52 -6.09 -10.14 6.72
CA ALA A 52 -4.91 -10.98 6.54
C ALA A 52 -4.80 -12.06 7.64
N GLY A 53 -4.71 -13.32 7.20
CA GLY A 53 -4.67 -14.49 8.09
C GLY A 53 -6.03 -14.94 8.65
N SER A 54 -7.14 -14.43 8.10
CA SER A 54 -8.49 -14.92 8.38
C SER A 54 -8.91 -16.03 7.40
N PRO A 55 -9.89 -16.88 7.77
CA PRO A 55 -10.48 -17.84 6.83
C PRO A 55 -11.07 -17.19 5.56
N GLY A 56 -11.64 -15.99 5.69
CA GLY A 56 -12.18 -15.23 4.56
C GLY A 56 -11.09 -14.82 3.56
N TYR A 57 -9.92 -14.44 4.06
CA TYR A 57 -8.75 -14.20 3.21
C TYR A 57 -8.29 -15.48 2.50
N ASP A 58 -8.22 -16.62 3.21
CA ASP A 58 -7.78 -17.88 2.60
C ASP A 58 -8.71 -18.32 1.45
N ILE A 59 -10.03 -18.13 1.60
CA ILE A 59 -11.00 -18.37 0.52
C ILE A 59 -10.73 -17.42 -0.66
N ALA A 60 -10.52 -16.13 -0.39
CA ALA A 60 -10.21 -15.15 -1.44
C ALA A 60 -8.91 -15.49 -2.19
N ALA A 61 -7.86 -15.90 -1.47
CA ALA A 61 -6.57 -16.27 -2.06
C ALA A 61 -6.70 -17.51 -2.95
N ASN A 62 -7.43 -18.53 -2.50
CA ASN A 62 -7.73 -19.71 -3.32
C ASN A 62 -8.58 -19.38 -4.55
N TYR A 63 -9.52 -18.44 -4.42
CA TYR A 63 -10.28 -17.94 -5.56
C TYR A 63 -9.37 -17.30 -6.61
N VAL A 64 -8.48 -16.38 -6.21
CA VAL A 64 -7.54 -15.73 -7.13
C VAL A 64 -6.60 -16.75 -7.78
N ALA A 65 -6.03 -17.68 -7.01
CA ALA A 65 -5.20 -18.76 -7.55
C ALA A 65 -5.96 -19.62 -8.58
N SER A 66 -7.23 -19.92 -8.31
CA SER A 66 -8.10 -20.66 -9.23
C SER A 66 -8.38 -19.86 -10.51
N GLN A 67 -8.56 -18.54 -10.41
CA GLN A 67 -8.71 -17.68 -11.58
C GLN A 67 -7.43 -17.63 -12.41
N PHE A 68 -6.25 -17.53 -11.78
CA PHE A 68 -4.96 -17.61 -12.48
C PHE A 68 -4.80 -18.95 -13.22
N ALA A 69 -5.13 -20.07 -12.58
CA ALA A 69 -5.08 -21.39 -13.21
C ALA A 69 -6.06 -21.51 -14.39
N GLN A 70 -7.30 -21.04 -14.23
CA GLN A 70 -8.30 -21.03 -15.33
C GLN A 70 -7.87 -20.16 -16.51
N LEU A 71 -7.13 -19.09 -16.24
CA LEU A 71 -6.53 -18.22 -17.25
C LEU A 71 -5.25 -18.81 -17.88
N GLY A 72 -4.73 -19.93 -17.37
CA GLY A 72 -3.50 -20.54 -17.87
C GLY A 72 -2.22 -19.79 -17.49
N LEU A 73 -2.25 -18.95 -16.46
CA LEU A 73 -1.04 -18.36 -15.89
C LEU A 73 -0.21 -19.47 -15.24
N LYS A 74 1.12 -19.40 -15.35
CA LYS A 74 2.00 -20.32 -14.65
C LYS A 74 2.04 -19.96 -13.15
N PRO A 75 2.23 -20.93 -12.25
CA PRO A 75 2.48 -20.64 -10.84
C PRO A 75 3.72 -19.76 -10.67
N GLY A 76 3.57 -18.60 -10.01
CA GLY A 76 4.65 -17.63 -9.74
C GLY A 76 5.01 -17.50 -8.25
N GLY A 77 4.41 -18.33 -7.39
CA GLY A 77 4.66 -18.39 -5.95
C GLY A 77 5.87 -19.26 -5.59
N ALA A 78 5.93 -19.66 -4.31
CA ALA A 78 6.97 -20.54 -3.81
C ALA A 78 6.74 -22.00 -4.26
N ASP A 79 7.84 -22.74 -4.44
CA ASP A 79 7.85 -24.19 -4.67
C ASP A 79 6.96 -24.66 -5.84
N GLY A 80 6.85 -23.85 -6.90
CA GLY A 80 6.02 -24.15 -8.07
C GLY A 80 4.51 -24.04 -7.83
N SER A 81 4.08 -23.41 -6.74
CA SER A 81 2.68 -23.10 -6.44
C SER A 81 2.32 -21.65 -6.81
N TYR A 82 1.03 -21.29 -6.73
CA TYR A 82 0.61 -19.88 -6.86
C TYR A 82 0.83 -19.11 -5.56
N PHE A 83 1.15 -19.76 -4.45
CA PHE A 83 1.19 -19.11 -3.14
C PHE A 83 2.62 -18.80 -2.71
N GLN A 84 2.83 -17.59 -2.20
CA GLN A 84 4.01 -17.27 -1.40
C GLN A 84 3.56 -17.12 0.06
N PRO A 85 3.87 -18.08 0.94
CA PRO A 85 3.53 -17.98 2.35
C PRO A 85 4.17 -16.75 3.01
N VAL A 86 3.36 -15.97 3.72
CA VAL A 86 3.79 -14.82 4.53
C VAL A 86 3.58 -15.16 6.00
N PRO A 87 4.65 -15.46 6.77
CA PRO A 87 4.54 -15.86 8.17
C PRO A 87 4.29 -14.62 9.03
N LEU A 88 3.06 -14.36 9.44
CA LEU A 88 2.69 -13.16 10.18
C LEU A 88 2.87 -13.32 11.70
N LEU A 89 3.15 -12.20 12.37
CA LEU A 89 3.07 -11.99 13.81
C LEU A 89 2.09 -10.85 14.06
N ALA A 90 1.02 -11.12 14.79
CA ALA A 90 0.07 -10.12 15.24
C ALA A 90 0.31 -9.77 16.71
N VAL A 91 0.24 -8.48 17.04
CA VAL A 91 0.38 -7.96 18.41
C VAL A 91 -0.70 -6.92 18.72
N ARG A 92 -1.10 -6.84 19.98
CA ARG A 92 -1.93 -5.75 20.50
C ARG A 92 -1.62 -5.46 21.97
N PRO A 93 -1.93 -4.26 22.49
CA PRO A 93 -1.89 -3.99 23.91
C PRO A 93 -2.81 -4.94 24.68
N ALA A 94 -2.28 -5.58 25.73
CA ALA A 94 -3.06 -6.44 26.63
C ALA A 94 -3.84 -5.62 27.67
N ASP A 95 -3.35 -4.44 28.02
CA ASP A 95 -3.98 -3.47 28.92
C ASP A 95 -3.56 -2.04 28.56
N GLU A 96 -4.01 -1.05 29.34
CA GLU A 96 -3.72 0.38 29.14
C GLU A 96 -2.23 0.76 29.32
N GLY A 97 -1.39 -0.18 29.75
CA GLY A 97 -0.01 0.06 30.17
C GLY A 97 0.09 0.98 31.38
N ARG A 98 1.32 1.38 31.71
CA ARG A 98 1.62 2.34 32.77
C ARG A 98 2.68 3.31 32.28
N PHE A 99 2.36 4.61 32.30
CA PHE A 99 3.27 5.68 31.89
C PHE A 99 3.37 6.72 33.00
N VAL A 100 4.53 6.83 33.63
CA VAL A 100 4.76 7.74 34.75
C VAL A 100 5.98 8.60 34.48
N LEU A 101 5.79 9.92 34.49
CA LEU A 101 6.88 10.87 34.45
C LEU A 101 7.48 11.02 35.84
N ARG A 102 8.81 11.09 35.92
CA ARG A 102 9.54 11.40 37.15
C ARG A 102 10.34 12.67 37.00
N GLY A 103 10.02 13.66 37.83
CA GLY A 103 10.81 14.88 37.99
C GLY A 103 12.10 14.63 38.77
N LYS A 104 13.02 15.61 38.73
CA LYS A 104 14.27 15.56 39.52
C LYS A 104 14.03 15.55 41.03
N ASP A 105 12.89 16.07 41.47
CA ASP A 105 12.40 16.07 42.85
C ASP A 105 11.78 14.72 43.28
N GLY A 106 11.71 13.74 42.36
CA GLY A 106 11.09 12.44 42.60
C GLY A 106 9.57 12.44 42.44
N ALA A 107 8.95 13.57 42.08
CA ALA A 107 7.51 13.64 41.85
C ALA A 107 7.09 12.68 40.74
N ALA A 108 6.10 11.83 41.04
CA ALA A 108 5.54 10.87 40.10
C ALA A 108 4.25 11.43 39.49
N VAL A 109 4.26 11.71 38.19
CA VAL A 109 3.10 12.23 37.46
C VAL A 109 2.63 11.16 36.47
N PRO A 110 1.55 10.42 36.76
CA PRO A 110 0.99 9.48 35.80
C PRO A 110 0.37 10.23 34.61
N LEU A 111 0.48 9.63 33.42
CA LEU A 111 -0.28 10.04 32.24
C LEU A 111 -1.60 9.26 32.18
N VAL A 112 -2.68 9.97 31.86
CA VAL A 112 -4.04 9.39 31.79
C VAL A 112 -4.24 8.71 30.43
N PHE A 113 -4.56 7.41 30.45
CA PHE A 113 -4.86 6.65 29.25
C PHE A 113 -6.04 7.27 28.47
N GLY A 114 -5.91 7.33 27.15
CA GLY A 114 -6.98 7.79 26.25
C GLY A 114 -7.27 9.28 26.27
N GLU A 115 -6.61 10.05 27.15
CA GLU A 115 -6.67 11.52 27.23
C GLU A 115 -5.29 12.14 26.99
N GLU A 116 -4.25 11.55 27.57
CA GLU A 116 -2.88 12.07 27.55
C GLU A 116 -1.91 11.12 26.85
N VAL A 117 -2.16 9.81 26.95
CA VAL A 117 -1.29 8.78 26.39
C VAL A 117 -2.10 7.65 25.76
N MET A 118 -1.59 7.13 24.65
CA MET A 118 -2.07 5.94 23.98
C MET A 118 -0.89 4.98 23.81
N PRO A 119 -0.95 3.75 24.36
CA PRO A 119 0.13 2.78 24.23
C PRO A 119 0.45 2.48 22.76
N GLY A 120 1.72 2.24 22.46
CA GLY A 120 2.14 1.68 21.19
C GLY A 120 1.92 0.16 21.12
N HIS A 121 2.30 -0.42 19.98
CA HIS A 121 2.18 -1.85 19.68
C HIS A 121 3.58 -2.47 19.51
N PRO A 122 4.46 -2.44 20.53
CA PRO A 122 5.81 -2.93 20.37
C PRO A 122 5.80 -4.44 20.09
N TYR A 123 6.61 -4.87 19.14
CA TYR A 123 6.92 -6.29 19.01
C TYR A 123 7.90 -6.71 20.12
N GLY A 124 7.90 -8.00 20.48
CA GLY A 124 8.84 -8.57 21.44
C GLY A 124 8.14 -9.22 22.65
N PRO A 125 8.70 -9.10 23.87
CA PRO A 125 8.21 -9.81 25.04
C PRO A 125 6.81 -9.35 25.46
N ALA A 126 6.09 -10.25 26.15
CA ALA A 126 4.73 -9.98 26.65
C ALA A 126 4.68 -8.82 27.66
N GLU A 127 5.74 -8.60 28.44
CA GLU A 127 5.91 -7.40 29.26
C GLU A 127 7.19 -6.67 28.83
N ARG A 128 7.07 -5.36 28.61
CA ARG A 128 8.19 -4.47 28.32
C ARG A 128 8.24 -3.34 29.36
N LYS A 129 9.37 -3.21 30.04
CA LYS A 129 9.65 -2.13 30.99
C LYS A 129 10.79 -1.26 30.46
N VAL A 130 10.56 0.04 30.41
CA VAL A 130 11.58 1.03 30.03
C VAL A 130 11.55 2.16 31.06
N SER A 131 12.70 2.46 31.67
CA SER A 131 12.90 3.63 32.51
C SER A 131 14.13 4.36 32.00
N ALA A 132 13.93 5.53 31.38
CA ALA A 132 15.03 6.28 30.80
C ALA A 132 14.75 7.79 30.74
N PRO A 133 15.81 8.63 30.80
CA PRO A 133 15.70 10.06 30.52
C PRO A 133 15.15 10.31 29.11
N MET A 134 14.50 11.45 28.92
CA MET A 134 13.93 11.83 27.62
C MET A 134 14.67 12.97 26.94
N VAL A 135 14.71 12.94 25.60
CA VAL A 135 15.24 14.04 24.77
C VAL A 135 14.22 14.39 23.70
N PHE A 136 13.84 15.67 23.63
CA PHE A 136 13.03 16.17 22.54
C PHE A 136 13.92 16.51 21.34
N VAL A 137 13.66 15.84 20.21
CA VAL A 137 14.47 15.93 18.99
C VAL A 137 13.73 16.64 17.84
N GLY A 138 12.71 17.44 18.14
CA GLY A 138 11.92 18.10 17.08
C GLY A 138 11.08 17.09 16.31
N PHE A 139 11.19 17.06 14.98
CA PHE A 139 10.49 16.06 14.16
C PHE A 139 11.26 14.74 14.06
N GLY A 140 12.49 14.64 14.56
CA GLY A 140 13.32 13.44 14.42
C GLY A 140 13.70 13.13 12.97
N VAL A 141 13.80 14.16 12.12
CA VAL A 141 14.14 14.06 10.69
C VAL A 141 15.64 14.20 10.47
N VAL A 142 16.21 13.26 9.71
CA VAL A 142 17.57 13.36 9.15
C VAL A 142 17.46 13.42 7.63
N ALA A 143 17.68 14.61 7.08
CA ALA A 143 17.51 14.94 5.66
C ALA A 143 18.72 15.78 5.20
N PRO A 144 19.85 15.12 4.87
CA PRO A 144 21.09 15.81 4.49
C PRO A 144 20.93 16.71 3.26
N GLU A 145 20.08 16.31 2.30
CA GLU A 145 19.75 17.11 1.11
C GLU A 145 19.04 18.44 1.46
N HIS A 146 18.39 18.51 2.62
CA HIS A 146 17.81 19.73 3.21
C HIS A 146 18.70 20.38 4.28
N ARG A 147 19.94 19.91 4.43
CA ARG A 147 20.89 20.33 5.49
C ARG A 147 20.26 20.25 6.88
N ARG A 148 19.46 19.21 7.11
CA ARG A 148 18.70 19.02 8.35
C ARG A 148 19.13 17.73 9.03
N ASP A 149 19.53 17.87 10.29
CA ASP A 149 19.73 16.76 11.20
C ASP A 149 19.12 17.14 12.55
N ASP A 150 18.00 16.49 12.86
CA ASP A 150 17.24 16.71 14.07
C ASP A 150 17.91 16.15 15.33
N TYR A 151 18.98 15.37 15.18
CA TYR A 151 19.76 14.78 16.27
C TYR A 151 21.10 15.47 16.49
N ALA A 152 21.52 16.35 15.57
CA ALA A 152 22.80 17.03 15.64
C ALA A 152 23.04 17.71 17.01
N GLY A 153 24.16 17.35 17.65
CA GLY A 153 24.57 17.90 18.94
C GLY A 153 23.77 17.42 20.15
N LEU A 154 22.89 16.42 19.99
CA LEU A 154 22.12 15.82 21.09
C LEU A 154 22.71 14.47 21.51
N ASP A 155 22.82 14.25 22.81
CA ASP A 155 23.10 12.93 23.37
C ASP A 155 21.77 12.18 23.57
N VAL A 156 21.46 11.24 22.68
CA VAL A 156 20.22 10.44 22.71
C VAL A 156 20.46 8.96 23.03
N LYS A 157 21.72 8.55 23.16
CA LYS A 157 22.07 7.15 23.40
C LYS A 157 21.54 6.69 24.76
N GLY A 158 20.82 5.57 24.80
CA GLY A 158 20.23 5.06 26.04
C GLY A 158 19.00 5.84 26.52
N LYS A 159 18.48 6.78 25.72
CA LYS A 159 17.37 7.67 26.11
C LYS A 159 16.12 7.41 25.28
N ILE A 160 14.98 7.86 25.80
CA ILE A 160 13.73 7.88 25.04
C ILE A 160 13.69 9.18 24.23
N VAL A 161 13.50 9.08 22.93
CA VAL A 161 13.33 10.26 22.08
C VAL A 161 11.87 10.66 21.99
N VAL A 162 11.60 11.95 22.15
CA VAL A 162 10.28 12.55 21.99
C VAL A 162 10.29 13.29 20.65
N VAL A 163 9.41 12.88 19.75
CA VAL A 163 9.31 13.41 18.38
C VAL A 163 7.92 14.02 18.14
N LEU A 164 7.86 15.11 17.40
CA LEU A 164 6.60 15.61 16.84
C LEU A 164 6.08 14.63 15.77
N GLN A 165 4.76 14.46 15.71
CA GLN A 165 4.14 13.83 14.55
C GLN A 165 4.34 14.66 13.28
N GLY A 166 4.31 13.97 12.13
CA GLY A 166 4.51 14.60 10.84
C GLY A 166 5.97 14.96 10.56
N ALA A 167 6.16 15.91 9.66
CA ALA A 167 7.45 16.48 9.28
C ALA A 167 7.25 17.99 9.01
N PRO A 168 8.30 18.78 8.75
CA PRO A 168 8.15 20.19 8.37
C PRO A 168 7.27 20.39 7.14
N SER A 169 6.47 21.45 7.09
CA SER A 169 5.54 21.72 5.97
C SER A 169 6.20 22.32 4.75
N GLY A 170 7.43 22.82 4.87
CA GLY A 170 8.22 23.33 3.74
C GLY A 170 8.96 22.26 2.94
N LEU A 171 8.92 20.98 3.34
CA LEU A 171 9.46 19.89 2.53
C LEU A 171 8.51 19.58 1.37
N GLN A 172 9.06 19.14 0.22
CA GLN A 172 8.24 18.59 -0.87
C GLN A 172 7.39 17.45 -0.31
N THR A 173 6.14 17.33 -0.74
CA THR A 173 5.19 16.53 0.04
C THR A 173 5.53 15.04 0.13
N GLU A 174 6.02 14.41 -0.92
CA GLU A 174 6.33 12.99 -0.87
C GLU A 174 7.57 12.74 0.01
N GLU A 175 8.55 13.63 -0.03
CA GLU A 175 9.66 13.63 0.93
C GLU A 175 9.15 13.86 2.36
N ARG A 176 8.23 14.81 2.55
CA ARG A 176 7.57 15.05 3.84
C ARG A 176 6.85 13.81 4.33
N ALA A 177 6.13 13.08 3.48
CA ALA A 177 5.42 11.85 3.82
C ALA A 177 6.41 10.75 4.22
N TYR A 178 7.50 10.57 3.47
CA TYR A 178 8.59 9.67 3.81
C TYR A 178 9.21 9.99 5.18
N TYR A 179 9.49 11.27 5.46
CA TYR A 179 10.08 11.72 6.72
C TYR A 179 9.09 11.77 7.89
N ALA A 180 7.79 11.88 7.61
CA ALA A 180 6.73 11.80 8.60
C ALA A 180 6.45 10.36 9.05
N ASN A 181 6.81 9.38 8.23
CA ASN A 181 6.56 7.96 8.50
C ASN A 181 7.23 7.50 9.81
N GLY A 182 6.44 6.88 10.69
CA GLY A 182 6.92 6.39 11.99
C GLY A 182 8.04 5.36 11.88
N ARG A 183 8.03 4.50 10.83
CA ARG A 183 9.11 3.54 10.53
C ARG A 183 10.42 4.26 10.25
N THR A 184 10.39 5.29 9.40
CA THR A 184 11.56 6.15 9.09
C THR A 184 12.10 6.83 10.36
N LYS A 185 11.22 7.43 11.15
CA LYS A 185 11.61 8.10 12.41
C LYS A 185 12.23 7.14 13.43
N ARG A 186 11.62 5.95 13.62
CA ARG A 186 12.16 4.92 14.52
C ARG A 186 13.51 4.41 14.06
N ALA A 187 13.70 4.20 12.75
CA ALA A 187 15.00 3.81 12.21
C ALA A 187 16.08 4.85 12.50
N GLN A 188 15.78 6.15 12.37
CA GLN A 188 16.71 7.22 12.74
C GLN A 188 16.99 7.25 14.25
N ALA A 189 15.95 7.14 15.08
CA ALA A 189 16.11 7.07 16.53
C ALA A 189 17.02 5.90 16.96
N ALA A 190 16.81 4.72 16.37
CA ALA A 190 17.62 3.53 16.60
C ALA A 190 19.06 3.71 16.14
N ALA A 191 19.28 4.29 14.96
CA ALA A 191 20.62 4.58 14.44
C ALA A 191 21.43 5.52 15.36
N HIS A 192 20.75 6.33 16.17
CA HIS A 192 21.36 7.24 17.14
C HIS A 192 21.42 6.64 18.57
N GLY A 193 20.98 5.40 18.75
CA GLY A 193 21.08 4.64 20.01
C GLY A 193 19.95 4.90 21.02
N ALA A 194 18.81 5.44 20.61
CA ALA A 194 17.65 5.61 21.48
C ALA A 194 17.06 4.25 21.90
N VAL A 195 16.47 4.18 23.09
CA VAL A 195 15.87 2.93 23.64
C VAL A 195 14.33 2.92 23.62
N GLY A 196 13.75 3.95 23.03
CA GLY A 196 12.30 4.06 22.82
C GLY A 196 11.95 5.39 22.17
N MET A 197 10.77 5.44 21.55
CA MET A 197 10.22 6.64 20.92
C MET A 197 8.83 6.97 21.45
N ILE A 198 8.60 8.25 21.73
CA ILE A 198 7.28 8.84 22.02
C ILE A 198 6.95 9.82 20.91
N ALA A 199 5.78 9.68 20.29
CA ALA A 199 5.27 10.63 19.30
C ALA A 199 4.28 11.59 19.97
N VAL A 200 4.38 12.90 19.72
CA VAL A 200 3.47 13.91 20.31
C VAL A 200 2.62 14.59 19.25
N TYR A 201 1.33 14.76 19.54
CA TYR A 201 0.34 15.40 18.66
C TYR A 201 0.55 16.91 18.55
N LEU A 202 0.61 17.43 17.34
CA LEU A 202 0.51 18.87 17.08
C LEU A 202 -0.97 19.33 17.09
N PRO A 203 -1.24 20.63 17.27
CA PRO A 203 -2.58 21.19 17.11
C PRO A 203 -3.24 20.88 15.76
N SER A 204 -2.46 20.73 14.69
CA SER A 204 -2.95 20.30 13.38
C SER A 204 -3.44 18.85 13.37
N ASP A 205 -2.80 17.97 14.15
CA ASP A 205 -3.18 16.56 14.23
C ASP A 205 -4.51 16.42 14.95
N GLU A 206 -4.68 17.13 16.08
CA GLU A 206 -5.94 17.15 16.85
C GLU A 206 -7.12 17.63 16.01
N LYS A 207 -6.92 18.64 15.15
CA LYS A 207 -7.95 19.13 14.22
C LYS A 207 -8.31 18.11 13.16
N ARG A 208 -7.33 17.38 12.64
CA ARG A 208 -7.53 16.38 11.58
C ARG A 208 -8.17 15.11 12.11
N ARG A 209 -7.70 14.62 13.26
CA ARG A 209 -8.21 13.44 13.95
C ARG A 209 -8.05 13.65 15.46
N PRO A 210 -9.14 13.90 16.20
CA PRO A 210 -9.06 14.11 17.65
C PRO A 210 -8.37 12.93 18.35
N PHE A 211 -7.45 13.20 19.28
CA PHE A 211 -6.64 12.16 19.94
C PHE A 211 -7.53 11.08 20.59
N ALA A 212 -8.63 11.50 21.21
CA ALA A 212 -9.59 10.62 21.88
C ALA A 212 -10.22 9.57 20.95
N SER A 213 -10.27 9.82 19.63
CA SER A 213 -10.78 8.84 18.65
C SER A 213 -9.90 7.59 18.57
N SER A 214 -8.64 7.67 18.99
CA SER A 214 -7.70 6.54 19.01
C SER A 214 -8.16 5.43 19.97
N LYS A 215 -9.01 5.74 20.96
CA LYS A 215 -9.63 4.74 21.86
C LYS A 215 -10.53 3.74 21.15
N ARG A 216 -11.03 4.02 19.93
CA ARG A 216 -11.84 3.04 19.19
C ARG A 216 -10.99 1.88 18.66
N THR A 217 -9.71 2.13 18.35
CA THR A 217 -8.87 1.18 17.60
C THR A 217 -7.60 0.77 18.34
N TRP A 218 -7.36 1.24 19.57
CA TRP A 218 -6.09 1.01 20.26
C TRP A 218 -5.76 -0.48 20.50
N GLN A 219 -6.77 -1.30 20.73
CA GLN A 219 -6.65 -2.76 20.93
C GLN A 219 -6.78 -3.58 19.64
N THR A 220 -6.76 -2.94 18.47
CA THR A 220 -6.72 -3.67 17.19
C THR A 220 -5.37 -4.36 17.00
N TRP A 221 -5.39 -5.48 16.28
CA TRP A 221 -4.18 -6.22 15.95
C TRP A 221 -3.34 -5.44 14.95
N ALA A 222 -2.14 -5.02 15.37
CA ALA A 222 -1.06 -4.64 14.48
C ALA A 222 -0.32 -5.91 14.04
N MET A 223 0.27 -5.91 12.84
CA MET A 223 0.98 -7.08 12.34
C MET A 223 2.35 -6.71 11.76
N THR A 224 3.23 -7.71 11.67
CA THR A 224 4.43 -7.72 10.83
C THR A 224 4.65 -9.16 10.34
N TRP A 225 5.57 -9.39 9.42
CA TRP A 225 6.02 -10.73 9.07
C TRP A 225 7.22 -11.16 9.94
N ARG A 226 7.42 -12.47 10.08
CA ARG A 226 8.52 -13.07 10.86
C ARG A 226 9.67 -13.45 9.94
N ARG A 227 10.89 -13.19 10.41
CA ARG A 227 12.11 -13.68 9.77
C ARG A 227 12.27 -15.19 9.98
N PRO A 228 13.14 -15.87 9.21
CA PRO A 228 13.38 -17.30 9.37
C PRO A 228 13.83 -17.73 10.78
N ASP A 229 14.49 -16.83 11.52
CA ASP A 229 14.90 -17.05 12.92
C ASP A 229 13.76 -16.89 13.95
N GLY A 230 12.53 -16.62 13.49
CA GLY A 230 11.34 -16.41 14.31
C GLY A 230 11.16 -14.98 14.83
N THR A 231 12.13 -14.08 14.61
CA THR A 231 12.03 -12.69 15.06
C THR A 231 11.07 -11.86 14.20
N PRO A 232 10.40 -10.84 14.76
CA PRO A 232 9.56 -9.93 13.98
C PRO A 232 10.40 -9.09 13.01
N ASN A 233 9.89 -8.86 11.79
CA ASN A 233 10.44 -7.84 10.92
C ASN A 233 10.13 -6.44 11.46
N ASP A 234 11.02 -5.95 12.31
CA ASP A 234 11.02 -4.60 12.82
C ASP A 234 12.30 -3.88 12.38
N VAL A 235 12.17 -2.64 11.94
CA VAL A 235 13.30 -1.77 11.55
C VAL A 235 14.10 -1.25 12.74
N ALA A 236 13.53 -1.33 13.94
CA ALA A 236 14.08 -0.75 15.16
C ALA A 236 13.61 -1.52 16.41
N ALA A 237 13.99 -2.80 16.49
CA ALA A 237 13.56 -3.70 17.58
C ALA A 237 13.95 -3.20 18.99
N ASP A 238 15.10 -2.52 19.09
CA ASP A 238 15.63 -1.93 20.33
C ASP A 238 15.08 -0.53 20.62
N THR A 239 14.33 0.06 19.68
CA THR A 239 13.73 1.40 19.81
C THR A 239 12.22 1.32 19.48
N PRO A 240 11.42 0.67 20.35
CA PRO A 240 9.98 0.55 20.14
C PRO A 240 9.28 1.91 20.17
N GLN A 241 8.16 2.02 19.46
CA GLN A 241 7.17 3.06 19.75
C GLN A 241 6.53 2.75 21.10
N LEU A 242 6.84 3.54 22.12
CA LEU A 242 6.30 3.34 23.46
C LEU A 242 4.86 3.87 23.57
N ALA A 243 4.61 5.07 23.04
CA ALA A 243 3.28 5.67 23.07
C ALA A 243 3.14 6.80 22.06
N THR A 244 1.89 7.13 21.76
CA THR A 244 1.52 8.45 21.24
C THR A 244 0.93 9.28 22.38
N VAL A 245 1.28 10.56 22.43
CA VAL A 245 0.92 11.47 23.51
C VAL A 245 0.14 12.67 22.96
N SER A 246 -0.94 13.05 23.63
CA SER A 246 -1.79 14.19 23.25
C SER A 246 -1.11 15.53 23.53
N ILE A 247 -1.73 16.64 23.12
CA ILE A 247 -1.24 17.99 23.46
C ILE A 247 -1.18 18.18 25.00
N ALA A 248 -2.17 17.67 25.73
CA ALA A 248 -2.22 17.76 27.19
C ALA A 248 -1.11 16.91 27.85
N GLY A 249 -0.91 15.69 27.38
CA GLY A 249 0.20 14.85 27.83
C GLY A 249 1.57 15.47 27.49
N ALA A 250 1.71 16.07 26.30
CA ALA A 250 2.94 16.74 25.89
C ALA A 250 3.27 17.94 26.78
N ALA A 251 2.26 18.72 27.22
CA ALA A 251 2.47 19.76 28.23
C ALA A 251 3.05 19.21 29.54
N LYS A 252 2.62 18.02 29.99
CA LYS A 252 3.22 17.33 31.16
C LYS A 252 4.65 16.87 30.89
N LEU A 253 4.94 16.29 29.73
CA LEU A 253 6.31 15.87 29.34
C LEU A 253 7.30 17.05 29.38
N PHE A 254 6.85 18.24 28.97
CA PHE A 254 7.67 19.46 28.87
C PHE A 254 7.69 20.27 30.17
N ALA A 255 7.07 19.81 31.25
CA ALA A 255 7.11 20.49 32.54
C ALA A 255 8.57 20.60 33.04
N GLY A 256 8.97 21.80 33.44
CA GLY A 256 10.35 22.09 33.87
C GLY A 256 11.40 22.11 32.76
N ALA A 257 11.01 21.98 31.49
CA ALA A 257 11.94 22.04 30.36
C ALA A 257 12.30 23.47 29.96
N LYS A 258 13.28 23.62 29.05
CA LYS A 258 13.80 24.92 28.58
C LYS A 258 12.73 25.81 27.90
N THR A 259 11.69 25.20 27.33
CA THR A 259 10.56 25.90 26.71
C THR A 259 9.29 25.07 26.86
N THR A 260 8.12 25.71 26.73
CA THR A 260 6.83 25.04 26.77
C THR A 260 6.52 24.29 25.47
N TYR A 261 5.66 23.27 25.56
CA TYR A 261 5.17 22.56 24.37
C TYR A 261 4.45 23.49 23.38
N ALA A 262 3.67 24.46 23.88
CA ALA A 262 2.98 25.43 23.03
C ALA A 262 3.95 26.21 22.10
N LYS A 263 5.05 26.72 22.65
CA LYS A 263 6.08 27.42 21.85
C LYS A 263 6.79 26.50 20.85
N VAL A 264 6.98 25.23 21.21
CA VAL A 264 7.51 24.21 20.30
C VAL A 264 6.54 23.95 19.15
N ALA A 265 5.25 23.79 19.44
CA ALA A 265 4.22 23.59 18.42
C ALA A 265 4.09 24.80 17.48
N GLU A 266 4.18 26.03 18.01
CA GLU A 266 4.22 27.26 17.21
C GLU A 266 5.43 27.31 16.27
N ALA A 267 6.62 26.92 16.75
CA ALA A 267 7.82 26.85 15.91
C ALA A 267 7.73 25.75 14.85
N ALA A 268 7.12 24.61 15.19
CA ALA A 268 6.89 23.49 14.28
C ALA A 268 5.88 23.79 13.17
N ALA A 269 4.89 24.65 13.43
CA ALA A 269 3.88 25.04 12.45
C ALA A 269 4.41 25.94 11.33
N LYS A 270 5.60 26.54 11.51
CA LYS A 270 6.25 27.35 10.46
C LYS A 270 6.76 26.44 9.33
N PRO A 271 6.89 26.94 8.07
CA PRO A 271 7.37 26.13 6.94
C PRO A 271 8.69 25.40 7.19
N LYS A 272 9.69 26.09 7.78
CA LYS A 272 10.97 25.47 8.13
C LYS A 272 10.82 24.37 9.20
N GLY A 273 9.78 24.46 10.04
CA GLY A 273 9.46 23.49 11.10
C GLY A 273 10.69 23.17 11.96
N ASP A 274 11.29 24.20 12.56
CA ASP A 274 12.58 24.11 13.26
C ASP A 274 12.42 24.45 14.75
N PRO A 275 11.68 23.63 15.51
CA PRO A 275 11.56 23.81 16.95
C PRO A 275 12.89 23.56 17.65
N PRO A 276 13.14 24.19 18.81
CA PRO A 276 14.33 23.91 19.61
C PRO A 276 14.34 22.46 20.09
N ARG A 277 15.54 21.87 20.18
CA ARG A 277 15.78 20.48 20.58
C ARG A 277 16.60 20.45 21.86
N PHE A 278 16.24 19.60 22.81
CA PHE A 278 16.85 19.61 24.15
C PHE A 278 16.49 18.37 24.97
N ALA A 279 17.33 18.06 25.96
CA ALA A 279 16.97 17.12 27.01
C ALA A 279 15.78 17.64 27.82
N LEU A 280 14.79 16.78 28.08
CA LEU A 280 13.67 17.09 28.95
C LEU A 280 14.09 16.97 30.42
N ALA A 281 13.32 17.58 31.32
CA ALA A 281 13.61 17.58 32.75
C ALA A 281 13.16 16.30 33.47
N THR A 282 12.49 15.39 32.75
CA THR A 282 11.82 14.22 33.28
C THR A 282 12.35 12.92 32.68
N THR A 283 12.31 11.87 33.49
CA THR A 283 12.46 10.46 33.09
C THR A 283 11.07 9.88 32.86
N LEU A 284 10.91 8.98 31.89
CA LEU A 284 9.68 8.21 31.72
C LEU A 284 9.89 6.78 32.21
N ASP A 285 9.05 6.35 33.14
CA ASP A 285 8.84 4.94 33.48
C ASP A 285 7.62 4.44 32.68
N ALA A 286 7.86 3.55 31.73
CA ALA A 286 6.85 2.92 30.90
C ALA A 286 6.83 1.40 31.12
N THR A 287 5.65 0.85 31.39
CA THR A 287 5.37 -0.60 31.31
C THR A 287 4.30 -0.81 30.25
N LEU A 288 4.57 -1.69 29.28
CA LEU A 288 3.59 -2.12 28.29
C LEU A 288 3.42 -3.63 28.38
N ASN A 289 2.16 -4.08 28.41
CA ASN A 289 1.82 -5.48 28.29
C ASN A 289 1.25 -5.74 26.90
N THR A 290 1.74 -6.78 26.23
CA THR A 290 1.44 -7.09 24.83
C THR A 290 0.97 -8.54 24.69
N GLU A 291 -0.18 -8.72 24.05
CA GLU A 291 -0.64 -10.01 23.57
C GLU A 291 -0.08 -10.23 22.17
N SER A 292 0.37 -11.44 21.87
CA SER A 292 0.87 -11.80 20.53
C SER A 292 0.36 -13.16 20.08
N LYS A 293 0.18 -13.30 18.75
CA LYS A 293 -0.13 -14.57 18.11
C LYS A 293 0.54 -14.66 16.75
N THR A 294 0.92 -15.87 16.36
CA THR A 294 1.45 -16.14 15.02
C THR A 294 0.30 -16.50 14.10
N LEU A 295 0.30 -15.94 12.90
CA LEU A 295 -0.69 -16.20 11.86
C LEU A 295 0.05 -16.62 10.59
N GLN A 296 -0.67 -17.30 9.69
CA GLN A 296 -0.19 -17.57 8.35
C GLN A 296 -1.11 -16.85 7.37
N SER A 297 -0.53 -16.20 6.37
CA SER A 297 -1.25 -15.74 5.19
C SER A 297 -0.40 -15.99 3.95
N ALA A 298 -0.82 -15.52 2.77
CA ALA A 298 -0.08 -15.73 1.54
C ALA A 298 -0.33 -14.63 0.53
N ASN A 299 0.72 -14.22 -0.17
CA ASN A 299 0.56 -13.58 -1.48
C ASN A 299 0.18 -14.65 -2.51
N VAL A 300 -0.54 -14.26 -3.56
CA VAL A 300 -0.88 -15.13 -4.70
C VAL A 300 -0.24 -14.55 -5.95
N ALA A 301 0.57 -15.34 -6.64
CA ALA A 301 1.40 -14.90 -7.75
C ALA A 301 1.20 -15.80 -8.98
N GLY A 302 0.80 -15.21 -10.10
CA GLY A 302 0.63 -15.87 -11.39
C GLY A 302 1.53 -15.23 -12.45
N LEU A 303 2.23 -16.05 -13.24
CA LEU A 303 3.21 -15.62 -14.23
C LEU A 303 2.67 -15.82 -15.66
N ILE A 304 2.70 -14.74 -16.44
CA ILE A 304 2.55 -14.74 -17.88
C ILE A 304 3.95 -14.72 -18.48
N GLU A 305 4.37 -15.82 -19.11
CA GLU A 305 5.73 -15.97 -19.63
C GLU A 305 5.96 -15.07 -20.85
N GLY A 306 7.10 -14.39 -20.86
CA GLY A 306 7.57 -13.61 -22.00
C GLY A 306 8.02 -14.46 -23.18
N SER A 307 7.84 -13.95 -24.39
CA SER A 307 8.20 -14.60 -25.66
C SER A 307 9.62 -14.29 -26.13
N ASP A 308 10.22 -13.19 -25.69
CA ASP A 308 11.53 -12.75 -26.15
C ASP A 308 12.63 -13.55 -25.42
N PRO A 309 13.53 -14.26 -26.12
CA PRO A 309 14.55 -15.10 -25.48
C PRO A 309 15.49 -14.35 -24.53
N THR A 310 15.67 -13.05 -24.74
CA THR A 310 16.55 -12.20 -23.92
C THR A 310 15.76 -11.47 -22.83
N LEU A 311 14.57 -10.96 -23.16
CA LEU A 311 13.79 -10.14 -22.24
C LEU A 311 12.84 -10.95 -21.34
N LYS A 312 12.52 -12.21 -21.65
CA LYS A 312 11.54 -12.98 -20.85
C LYS A 312 11.95 -13.21 -19.40
N SER A 313 13.24 -13.11 -19.07
CA SER A 313 13.70 -13.17 -17.67
C SER A 313 13.45 -11.88 -16.91
N GLU A 314 13.27 -10.76 -17.61
CA GLU A 314 12.83 -9.49 -17.01
C GLU A 314 11.33 -9.56 -16.70
N VAL A 315 10.94 -9.04 -15.54
CA VAL A 315 9.59 -9.18 -15.00
C VAL A 315 9.00 -7.81 -14.68
N VAL A 316 7.82 -7.54 -15.26
CA VAL A 316 6.93 -6.44 -14.86
C VAL A 316 5.94 -7.00 -13.84
N VAL A 317 5.85 -6.38 -12.67
CA VAL A 317 4.89 -6.77 -11.63
C VAL A 317 3.63 -5.93 -11.78
N LEU A 318 2.46 -6.59 -11.72
CA LEU A 318 1.16 -5.96 -11.57
C LEU A 318 0.64 -6.33 -10.18
N SER A 319 0.61 -5.38 -9.25
CA SER A 319 0.20 -5.63 -7.87
C SER A 319 -1.17 -5.06 -7.55
N ALA A 320 -1.85 -5.70 -6.61
CA ALA A 320 -2.99 -5.18 -5.87
C ALA A 320 -3.11 -5.97 -4.56
N HIS A 321 -3.53 -5.35 -3.46
CA HIS A 321 -3.80 -6.11 -2.25
C HIS A 321 -5.14 -6.84 -2.33
N LEU A 322 -5.25 -7.93 -1.59
CA LEU A 322 -6.42 -8.81 -1.55
C LEU A 322 -7.13 -8.76 -0.19
N ASP A 323 -6.39 -8.44 0.88
CA ASP A 323 -6.94 -8.31 2.22
C ASP A 323 -7.65 -6.98 2.40
N HIS A 324 -8.71 -6.96 3.20
CA HIS A 324 -9.30 -5.72 3.68
C HIS A 324 -9.35 -5.73 5.22
N ILE A 325 -10.04 -4.77 5.82
CA ILE A 325 -10.02 -4.52 7.27
C ILE A 325 -10.59 -5.68 8.10
N GLY A 326 -11.46 -6.52 7.55
CA GLY A 326 -12.21 -7.52 8.29
C GLY A 326 -13.41 -6.95 9.04
N VAL A 327 -13.67 -7.46 10.25
CA VAL A 327 -14.83 -7.07 11.06
C VAL A 327 -14.43 -6.02 12.10
N THR A 328 -15.18 -4.93 12.18
CA THR A 328 -14.97 -3.83 13.15
C THR A 328 -16.22 -3.55 13.98
N PRO A 329 -16.14 -2.76 15.08
CA PRO A 329 -17.32 -2.33 15.82
C PRO A 329 -18.35 -1.69 14.87
N PRO A 330 -19.63 -2.14 14.90
CA PRO A 330 -20.60 -1.78 13.88
C PRO A 330 -20.79 -0.28 13.67
N VAL A 331 -20.99 0.11 12.41
CA VAL A 331 -21.43 1.44 11.96
C VAL A 331 -22.80 1.25 11.32
N ASN A 332 -23.82 1.95 11.84
CA ASN A 332 -25.20 1.82 11.36
C ASN A 332 -25.76 0.38 11.33
N GLY A 333 -25.28 -0.48 12.24
CA GLY A 333 -25.75 -1.87 12.37
C GLY A 333 -24.94 -2.90 11.60
N ASP A 334 -23.99 -2.47 10.76
CA ASP A 334 -23.10 -3.36 10.01
C ASP A 334 -21.65 -3.25 10.53
N GLY A 335 -20.98 -4.39 10.68
CA GLY A 335 -19.59 -4.46 11.15
C GLY A 335 -18.63 -5.09 10.14
N ILE A 336 -19.10 -5.60 9.01
CA ILE A 336 -18.25 -6.22 7.98
C ILE A 336 -17.73 -5.10 7.08
N ASN A 337 -16.42 -4.98 6.93
CA ASN A 337 -15.84 -4.08 5.93
C ASN A 337 -15.58 -4.90 4.67
N ASN A 338 -16.46 -4.80 3.67
CA ASN A 338 -16.45 -5.67 2.51
C ASN A 338 -15.36 -5.32 1.49
N GLY A 339 -15.05 -4.04 1.31
CA GLY A 339 -13.94 -3.63 0.47
C GLY A 339 -14.18 -3.89 -1.02
N ALA A 340 -15.24 -3.31 -1.56
CA ALA A 340 -15.60 -3.45 -2.98
C ALA A 340 -14.69 -2.61 -3.88
N LEU A 341 -14.48 -1.34 -3.54
CA LEU A 341 -13.52 -0.48 -4.22
C LEU A 341 -12.14 -0.67 -3.60
N ASP A 342 -12.05 -0.60 -2.27
CA ASP A 342 -10.87 -0.92 -1.46
C ASP A 342 -10.94 -2.37 -0.99
N ASN A 343 -10.71 -3.36 -1.82
CA ASN A 343 -9.71 -3.42 -2.88
C ASN A 343 -10.08 -4.42 -3.96
N ALA A 344 -11.26 -5.03 -3.85
CA ALA A 344 -11.69 -6.09 -4.76
C ALA A 344 -11.68 -5.62 -6.23
N SER A 345 -11.92 -4.32 -6.45
CA SER A 345 -11.84 -3.68 -7.77
C SER A 345 -10.44 -3.72 -8.39
N GLY A 346 -9.38 -3.53 -7.59
CA GLY A 346 -7.98 -3.66 -8.03
C GLY A 346 -7.66 -5.10 -8.43
N ILE A 347 -8.04 -6.08 -7.60
CA ILE A 347 -7.87 -7.50 -7.92
C ILE A 347 -8.65 -7.88 -9.19
N ALA A 348 -9.91 -7.47 -9.31
CA ALA A 348 -10.70 -7.70 -10.53
C ALA A 348 -10.03 -7.10 -11.78
N THR A 349 -9.42 -5.92 -11.65
CA THR A 349 -8.64 -5.29 -12.72
C THR A 349 -7.45 -6.16 -13.13
N THR A 350 -6.67 -6.67 -12.17
CA THR A 350 -5.51 -7.55 -12.46
C THR A 350 -5.93 -8.84 -13.20
N LEU A 351 -7.07 -9.43 -12.84
CA LEU A 351 -7.61 -10.63 -13.48
C LEU A 351 -8.02 -10.36 -14.93
N GLU A 352 -8.64 -9.21 -15.20
CA GLU A 352 -9.02 -8.82 -16.57
C GLU A 352 -7.79 -8.44 -17.42
N VAL A 353 -6.76 -7.81 -16.84
CA VAL A 353 -5.49 -7.58 -17.54
C VAL A 353 -4.83 -8.91 -17.90
N ALA A 354 -4.77 -9.86 -16.97
CA ALA A 354 -4.22 -11.19 -17.20
C ALA A 354 -4.97 -11.93 -18.32
N ARG A 355 -6.31 -11.82 -18.32
CA ARG A 355 -7.17 -12.34 -19.38
C ARG A 355 -6.87 -11.70 -20.73
N ALA A 356 -6.71 -10.38 -20.77
CA ALA A 356 -6.44 -9.66 -22.00
C ALA A 356 -5.11 -10.09 -22.64
N PHE A 357 -4.07 -10.28 -21.83
CA PHE A 357 -2.81 -10.87 -22.31
C PHE A 357 -3.01 -12.24 -22.96
N GLN A 358 -3.72 -13.15 -22.30
CA GLN A 358 -3.96 -14.50 -22.81
C GLN A 358 -4.84 -14.51 -24.07
N GLN A 359 -5.76 -13.55 -24.20
CA GLN A 359 -6.66 -13.44 -25.36
C GLN A 359 -6.06 -12.67 -26.54
N SER A 360 -5.02 -11.87 -26.31
CA SER A 360 -4.39 -11.05 -27.35
C SER A 360 -3.73 -11.85 -28.49
N GLY A 361 -3.48 -13.15 -28.27
CA GLY A 361 -2.77 -14.01 -29.23
C GLY A 361 -1.27 -13.72 -29.37
N LYS A 362 -0.73 -12.74 -28.62
CA LYS A 362 0.69 -12.38 -28.63
C LYS A 362 1.21 -12.26 -27.20
N ALA A 363 2.06 -13.20 -26.79
CA ALA A 363 2.68 -13.14 -25.47
C ALA A 363 3.58 -11.88 -25.36
N PRO A 364 3.71 -11.29 -24.17
CA PRO A 364 4.59 -10.14 -23.98
C PRO A 364 6.06 -10.47 -24.24
N ARG A 365 6.94 -9.50 -24.50
CA ARG A 365 8.39 -9.77 -24.61
C ARG A 365 9.00 -10.09 -23.26
N ARG A 366 8.80 -9.22 -22.27
CA ARG A 366 9.08 -9.48 -20.84
C ARG A 366 8.01 -10.34 -20.22
N SER A 367 8.34 -11.08 -19.17
CA SER A 367 7.31 -11.76 -18.38
C SER A 367 6.52 -10.75 -17.55
N VAL A 368 5.26 -11.07 -17.28
CA VAL A 368 4.39 -10.27 -16.40
C VAL A 368 3.99 -11.13 -15.21
N LEU A 369 4.28 -10.65 -14.00
CA LEU A 369 3.88 -11.30 -12.76
C LEU A 369 2.66 -10.56 -12.19
N VAL A 370 1.53 -11.25 -12.12
CA VAL A 370 0.33 -10.74 -11.46
C VAL A 370 0.37 -11.16 -9.99
N LEU A 371 0.40 -10.19 -9.08
CA LEU A 371 0.67 -10.38 -7.66
C LEU A 371 -0.47 -9.81 -6.81
N ALA A 372 -1.28 -10.69 -6.23
CA ALA A 372 -2.25 -10.33 -5.19
C ALA A 372 -1.58 -10.43 -3.82
N VAL A 373 -1.40 -9.31 -3.12
CA VAL A 373 -0.67 -9.29 -1.84
C VAL A 373 -1.58 -9.32 -0.62
N THR A 374 -1.06 -9.83 0.50
CA THR A 374 -1.73 -9.84 1.81
C THR A 374 -1.22 -8.72 2.73
N GLY A 375 -1.97 -8.38 3.76
CA GLY A 375 -1.54 -7.52 4.87
C GLY A 375 -1.22 -6.08 4.47
N GLU A 376 -1.78 -5.56 3.38
CA GLU A 376 -1.64 -4.15 3.00
C GLU A 376 -2.18 -3.25 4.11
N GLU A 377 -3.38 -3.60 4.58
CA GLU A 377 -4.14 -2.87 5.61
C GLU A 377 -3.45 -2.84 6.97
N LYS A 378 -2.46 -3.72 7.13
CA LYS A 378 -1.63 -3.85 8.32
C LYS A 378 -0.24 -3.21 8.15
N GLY A 379 0.02 -2.55 7.02
CA GLY A 379 1.24 -1.80 6.75
C GLY A 379 2.05 -2.27 5.53
N LEU A 380 1.40 -2.68 4.45
CA LEU A 380 2.01 -3.14 3.19
C LEU A 380 2.85 -4.42 3.35
N LEU A 381 2.39 -5.35 4.21
CA LEU A 381 3.22 -6.45 4.71
C LEU A 381 3.55 -7.49 3.65
N GLY A 382 2.59 -7.87 2.82
CA GLY A 382 2.77 -8.84 1.74
C GLY A 382 3.64 -8.30 0.63
N ALA A 383 3.46 -7.03 0.24
CA ALA A 383 4.34 -6.36 -0.71
C ALA A 383 5.76 -6.20 -0.14
N GLU A 384 5.92 -5.84 1.14
CA GLU A 384 7.24 -5.77 1.77
C GLU A 384 7.93 -7.14 1.78
N TYR A 385 7.17 -8.19 2.13
CA TYR A 385 7.70 -9.55 2.15
C TYR A 385 8.13 -10.01 0.75
N PHE A 386 7.31 -9.77 -0.28
CA PHE A 386 7.65 -10.11 -1.66
C PHE A 386 8.86 -9.31 -2.15
N ALA A 387 8.87 -7.99 -1.99
CA ALA A 387 9.96 -7.14 -2.46
C ALA A 387 11.32 -7.51 -1.84
N ARG A 388 11.33 -7.99 -0.59
CA ARG A 388 12.54 -8.44 0.11
C ARG A 388 12.88 -9.91 -0.11
N ASN A 389 11.90 -10.73 -0.47
CA ASN A 389 12.04 -12.18 -0.68
C ASN A 389 11.35 -12.60 -1.99
N PRO A 390 11.70 -12.02 -3.15
CA PRO A 390 10.94 -12.26 -4.37
C PRO A 390 11.10 -13.70 -4.83
N THR A 391 10.05 -14.25 -5.45
CA THR A 391 10.05 -15.60 -6.04
C THR A 391 10.81 -15.67 -7.37
N VAL A 392 11.27 -14.52 -7.86
CA VAL A 392 12.18 -14.33 -9.00
C VAL A 392 13.38 -13.49 -8.53
N PRO A 393 14.53 -13.51 -9.23
CA PRO A 393 15.67 -12.69 -8.83
C PRO A 393 15.29 -11.19 -8.74
N LEU A 394 15.67 -10.50 -7.65
CA LEU A 394 15.36 -9.08 -7.46
C LEU A 394 15.90 -8.19 -8.61
N SER A 395 17.02 -8.57 -9.22
CA SER A 395 17.59 -7.87 -10.37
C SER A 395 16.72 -8.00 -11.63
N SER A 396 15.84 -8.99 -11.70
CA SER A 396 14.97 -9.24 -12.85
C SER A 396 13.69 -8.42 -12.81
N LEU A 397 13.28 -7.91 -11.64
CA LEU A 397 12.15 -6.99 -11.49
C LEU A 397 12.49 -5.64 -12.14
N VAL A 398 11.73 -5.26 -13.18
CA VAL A 398 12.01 -4.06 -13.97
C VAL A 398 11.07 -2.90 -13.67
N ALA A 399 9.85 -3.21 -13.26
CA ALA A 399 8.87 -2.25 -12.83
C ALA A 399 7.79 -2.93 -11.99
N ASP A 400 7.12 -2.14 -11.18
CA ASP A 400 5.85 -2.49 -10.54
C ASP A 400 4.76 -1.47 -10.90
N VAL A 401 3.57 -1.96 -11.21
CA VAL A 401 2.39 -1.16 -11.51
C VAL A 401 1.27 -1.61 -10.57
N ASN A 402 1.02 -0.84 -9.52
CA ASN A 402 -0.05 -1.12 -8.56
C ASN A 402 -1.39 -0.61 -9.08
N LEU A 403 -2.36 -1.51 -9.14
CA LEU A 403 -3.67 -1.33 -9.79
C LEU A 403 -4.83 -1.17 -8.82
N ASP A 404 -4.54 -1.25 -7.52
CA ASP A 404 -5.42 -0.77 -6.46
C ASP A 404 -5.27 0.75 -6.34
N MET A 405 -6.19 1.59 -5.81
CA MET A 405 -7.61 1.39 -5.54
C MET A 405 -8.40 2.27 -6.52
N PRO A 406 -8.91 1.76 -7.65
CA PRO A 406 -9.65 2.59 -8.59
C PRO A 406 -11.04 2.92 -8.04
N ILE A 407 -11.38 4.21 -8.03
CA ILE A 407 -12.76 4.64 -7.73
C ILE A 407 -13.59 4.52 -9.00
N LEU A 408 -14.49 3.55 -9.02
CA LEU A 408 -15.28 3.16 -10.19
C LEU A 408 -16.74 3.61 -10.09
N THR A 409 -17.03 4.80 -9.55
CA THR A 409 -18.40 5.32 -9.37
C THR A 409 -18.79 6.40 -10.39
N TYR A 410 -18.01 6.51 -11.45
CA TYR A 410 -18.13 7.48 -12.54
C TYR A 410 -17.28 7.04 -13.75
N ASP A 411 -17.61 7.53 -14.95
CA ASP A 411 -16.72 7.45 -16.11
C ASP A 411 -15.62 8.51 -16.02
N PHE A 412 -14.37 8.09 -16.09
CA PHE A 412 -13.19 8.93 -15.92
C PHE A 412 -12.56 9.31 -17.28
N LEU A 413 -12.03 10.53 -17.41
CA LEU A 413 -11.37 10.98 -18.66
C LEU A 413 -9.84 10.98 -18.55
N ASP A 414 -9.31 10.74 -17.36
CA ASP A 414 -7.89 10.67 -17.05
C ASP A 414 -7.59 9.58 -16.04
N VAL A 415 -6.31 9.21 -15.98
CA VAL A 415 -5.72 8.45 -14.87
C VAL A 415 -4.67 9.30 -14.19
N ILE A 416 -4.45 9.05 -12.91
CA ILE A 416 -3.33 9.60 -12.15
C ILE A 416 -2.37 8.45 -11.88
N ALA A 417 -1.09 8.66 -12.17
CA ALA A 417 -0.03 7.68 -12.00
C ALA A 417 0.99 8.19 -10.97
N PHE A 418 0.70 7.97 -9.70
CA PHE A 418 1.56 8.41 -8.60
C PHE A 418 2.91 7.73 -8.72
N GLY A 419 3.97 8.54 -8.73
CA GLY A 419 5.35 8.06 -8.89
C GLY A 419 5.81 7.86 -10.33
N ALA A 420 4.92 7.84 -11.33
CA ALA A 420 5.33 7.61 -12.71
C ALA A 420 6.34 8.66 -13.19
N GLU A 421 6.19 9.92 -12.76
CA GLU A 421 7.09 11.05 -13.09
C GLU A 421 8.49 10.94 -12.45
N ARG A 422 8.71 9.94 -11.58
CA ARG A 422 10.02 9.66 -10.97
C ARG A 422 10.89 8.73 -11.82
N SER A 423 10.33 8.19 -12.89
CA SER A 423 10.99 7.21 -13.75
C SER A 423 10.57 7.38 -15.22
N SER A 424 11.12 6.55 -16.09
CA SER A 424 10.68 6.45 -17.48
C SER A 424 9.24 5.93 -17.64
N LEU A 425 8.60 5.46 -16.55
CA LEU A 425 7.23 4.92 -16.58
C LEU A 425 6.19 5.98 -16.99
N ALA A 426 6.37 7.26 -16.68
CA ALA A 426 5.46 8.32 -17.14
C ALA A 426 5.29 8.32 -18.67
N GLY A 427 6.36 8.03 -19.42
CA GLY A 427 6.30 7.94 -20.88
C GLY A 427 5.44 6.76 -21.35
N ALA A 428 5.59 5.60 -20.71
CA ALA A 428 4.81 4.41 -21.01
C ALA A 428 3.32 4.62 -20.69
N VAL A 429 3.02 5.15 -19.50
CA VAL A 429 1.64 5.42 -19.08
C VAL A 429 0.94 6.40 -20.03
N ARG A 430 1.62 7.49 -20.40
CA ARG A 430 1.05 8.50 -21.30
C ARG A 430 0.72 7.92 -22.68
N LYS A 431 1.61 7.11 -23.24
CA LYS A 431 1.40 6.48 -24.56
C LYS A 431 0.24 5.48 -24.53
N ALA A 432 0.19 4.64 -23.49
CA ALA A 432 -0.84 3.63 -23.31
C ALA A 432 -2.22 4.27 -23.09
N ALA A 433 -2.34 5.22 -22.15
CA ALA A 433 -3.61 5.89 -21.87
C ALA A 433 -4.17 6.61 -23.11
N ALA A 434 -3.31 7.22 -23.93
CA ALA A 434 -3.73 7.90 -25.16
C ALA A 434 -4.39 6.96 -26.19
N ARG A 435 -4.04 5.66 -26.22
CA ARG A 435 -4.68 4.67 -27.12
C ARG A 435 -6.15 4.43 -26.75
N GLU A 436 -6.47 4.55 -25.46
CA GLU A 436 -7.83 4.42 -24.93
C GLU A 436 -8.57 5.76 -24.86
N GLY A 437 -7.99 6.84 -25.40
CA GLY A 437 -8.57 8.18 -25.34
C GLY A 437 -8.63 8.77 -23.93
N VAL A 438 -7.76 8.32 -23.03
CA VAL A 438 -7.67 8.76 -21.63
C VAL A 438 -6.40 9.57 -21.41
N ALA A 439 -6.50 10.68 -20.69
CA ALA A 439 -5.37 11.52 -20.37
C ALA A 439 -4.55 10.97 -19.19
N LEU A 440 -3.27 11.35 -19.12
CA LEU A 440 -2.47 11.21 -17.90
C LEU A 440 -2.42 12.58 -17.21
N SER A 441 -3.02 12.67 -16.03
CA SER A 441 -2.98 13.87 -15.20
C SER A 441 -1.81 13.84 -14.22
N ALA A 442 -1.32 15.03 -13.87
CA ALA A 442 -0.41 15.19 -12.74
C ALA A 442 -1.13 14.85 -11.42
N ASP A 443 -0.37 14.60 -10.36
CA ASP A 443 -0.92 14.39 -9.01
C ASP A 443 -1.75 15.62 -8.58
N PRO A 444 -3.08 15.50 -8.41
CA PRO A 444 -3.95 16.61 -8.00
C PRO A 444 -3.97 16.82 -6.48
N MET A 445 -3.37 15.92 -5.71
CA MET A 445 -3.32 15.94 -4.24
C MET A 445 -1.89 15.71 -3.75
N PRO A 446 -0.91 16.52 -4.21
CA PRO A 446 0.47 16.33 -3.80
C PRO A 446 0.57 16.39 -2.27
N GLU A 447 -0.26 17.18 -1.57
CA GLU A 447 -0.33 17.31 -0.11
C GLU A 447 -0.58 15.99 0.65
N GLU A 448 -1.15 14.99 -0.01
CA GLU A 448 -1.49 13.68 0.60
C GLU A 448 -0.34 12.66 0.55
N GLY A 449 0.69 12.92 -0.26
CA GLY A 449 1.87 12.05 -0.37
C GLY A 449 1.55 10.61 -0.78
N LEU A 450 0.53 10.43 -1.63
CA LEU A 450 -0.06 9.12 -1.96
C LEU A 450 0.92 8.12 -2.57
N PHE A 451 1.96 8.58 -3.28
CA PHE A 451 3.04 7.73 -3.79
C PHE A 451 3.73 6.89 -2.70
N THR A 452 3.70 7.32 -1.44
CA THR A 452 4.38 6.59 -0.35
C THR A 452 3.45 5.69 0.48
N ARG A 453 2.20 5.54 0.05
CA ARG A 453 1.09 5.05 0.90
C ARG A 453 0.45 3.73 0.46
N SER A 454 0.97 3.05 -0.56
CA SER A 454 0.45 1.76 -1.04
C SER A 454 1.59 0.82 -1.46
N ASP A 455 1.27 -0.42 -1.83
CA ASP A 455 2.18 -1.56 -2.00
C ASP A 455 3.38 -1.29 -2.89
N HIS A 456 3.19 -0.57 -4.00
CA HIS A 456 4.26 -0.18 -4.92
C HIS A 456 5.47 0.46 -4.22
N PHE A 457 5.26 1.18 -3.11
CA PHE A 457 6.33 1.82 -2.39
C PHE A 457 7.32 0.82 -1.78
N ARG A 458 6.90 -0.42 -1.49
CA ARG A 458 7.82 -1.48 -1.04
C ARG A 458 8.78 -1.95 -2.13
N PHE A 459 8.37 -1.84 -3.40
CA PHE A 459 9.25 -2.07 -4.56
C PHE A 459 10.22 -0.90 -4.75
N VAL A 460 9.75 0.34 -4.52
CA VAL A 460 10.61 1.54 -4.50
C VAL A 460 11.71 1.42 -3.45
N GLU A 461 11.39 0.97 -2.23
CA GLU A 461 12.36 0.76 -1.13
C GLU A 461 13.46 -0.26 -1.46
N VAL A 462 13.27 -1.12 -2.47
CA VAL A 462 14.29 -2.08 -2.96
C VAL A 462 14.83 -1.72 -4.35
N GLY A 463 14.56 -0.49 -4.82
CA GLY A 463 15.16 0.11 -6.00
C GLY A 463 14.47 -0.20 -7.33
N VAL A 464 13.26 -0.80 -7.31
CA VAL A 464 12.47 -1.07 -8.51
C VAL A 464 11.61 0.17 -8.84
N PRO A 465 11.66 0.71 -10.08
CA PRO A 465 10.75 1.78 -10.50
C PRO A 465 9.30 1.35 -10.40
N SER A 466 8.45 2.14 -9.75
CA SER A 466 7.06 1.74 -9.51
C SER A 466 6.07 2.89 -9.67
N THR A 467 4.83 2.56 -9.98
CA THR A 467 3.72 3.53 -10.05
C THR A 467 2.45 2.95 -9.44
N PHE A 468 1.62 3.83 -8.89
CA PHE A 468 0.27 3.54 -8.39
C PHE A 468 -0.76 4.25 -9.24
N LEU A 469 -1.72 3.50 -9.78
CA LEU A 469 -2.71 4.02 -10.73
C LEU A 469 -4.09 4.16 -10.11
N MET A 470 -4.71 5.32 -10.31
CA MET A 470 -6.11 5.53 -9.97
C MET A 470 -6.87 6.22 -11.10
N THR A 471 -8.20 6.17 -11.02
CA THR A 471 -9.09 6.99 -11.83
C THR A 471 -8.91 8.47 -11.50
N GLY A 472 -8.78 9.29 -12.52
CA GLY A 472 -8.41 10.69 -12.39
C GLY A 472 -9.57 11.65 -12.16
N PHE A 473 -9.24 12.92 -11.98
CA PHE A 473 -10.19 13.92 -11.47
C PHE A 473 -10.95 14.67 -12.56
N LEU A 474 -10.59 14.46 -13.84
CA LEU A 474 -11.34 15.07 -14.93
C LEU A 474 -12.77 14.55 -14.93
N ASN A 475 -13.71 15.45 -15.27
CA ASN A 475 -15.14 15.18 -15.30
C ASN A 475 -15.79 14.82 -13.94
N GLY A 476 -15.33 15.47 -12.86
CA GLY A 476 -15.98 15.36 -11.55
C GLY A 476 -15.49 14.20 -10.68
N GLY A 477 -14.44 13.49 -11.12
CA GLY A 477 -13.82 12.41 -10.36
C GLY A 477 -13.32 12.83 -8.98
N GLU A 478 -12.89 14.09 -8.82
CA GLU A 478 -12.46 14.63 -7.51
C GLU A 478 -13.54 14.49 -6.44
N ALA A 479 -14.78 14.89 -6.75
CA ALA A 479 -15.88 14.84 -5.79
C ALA A 479 -16.23 13.40 -5.41
N LYS A 480 -16.14 12.48 -6.38
CA LYS A 480 -16.37 11.04 -6.15
C LYS A 480 -15.27 10.43 -5.28
N PHE A 481 -14.01 10.70 -5.62
CA PHE A 481 -12.85 10.22 -4.88
C PHE A 481 -12.83 10.73 -3.44
N ARG A 482 -12.89 12.06 -3.25
CA ARG A 482 -12.91 12.67 -1.91
C ARG A 482 -14.15 12.27 -1.11
N GLY A 483 -15.30 12.15 -1.78
CA GLY A 483 -16.54 11.66 -1.18
C GLY A 483 -16.42 10.23 -0.66
N PHE A 484 -15.83 9.33 -1.45
CA PHE A 484 -15.55 7.96 -1.01
C PHE A 484 -14.59 7.93 0.18
N LEU A 485 -13.45 8.64 0.11
CA LEU A 485 -12.48 8.69 1.21
C LEU A 485 -13.06 9.23 2.53
N ALA A 486 -13.91 10.25 2.47
CA ALA A 486 -14.58 10.78 3.66
C ALA A 486 -15.72 9.87 4.14
N GLY A 487 -16.41 9.24 3.19
CA GLY A 487 -17.69 8.56 3.38
C GLY A 487 -17.56 7.08 3.70
N CYS A 488 -17.00 6.28 2.79
CA CYS A 488 -17.05 4.80 2.81
C CYS A 488 -15.71 4.08 2.87
N TYR A 489 -14.59 4.77 2.65
CA TYR A 489 -13.26 4.18 2.80
C TYR A 489 -13.05 3.56 4.19
N HIS A 490 -12.61 2.29 4.23
CA HIS A 490 -12.42 1.48 5.43
C HIS A 490 -13.68 1.37 6.32
N LYS A 491 -14.86 1.37 5.70
CA LYS A 491 -16.15 1.27 6.40
C LYS A 491 -17.04 0.23 5.72
N PRO A 492 -18.09 -0.25 6.42
CA PRO A 492 -19.00 -1.26 5.87
C PRO A 492 -19.70 -0.87 4.57
N CYS A 493 -19.94 0.42 4.35
CA CYS A 493 -20.56 0.88 3.10
C CYS A 493 -19.64 0.79 1.87
N ASP A 494 -18.37 0.39 2.01
CA ASP A 494 -17.57 -0.02 0.85
C ASP A 494 -18.00 -1.41 0.32
N ASP A 495 -19.22 -1.46 -0.23
CA ASP A 495 -19.87 -2.65 -0.76
C ASP A 495 -20.42 -2.41 -2.18
N LEU A 496 -21.22 -3.35 -2.68
CA LEU A 496 -21.83 -3.25 -4.02
C LEU A 496 -22.93 -2.19 -4.14
N SER A 497 -23.42 -1.61 -3.04
CA SER A 497 -24.53 -0.65 -3.03
C SER A 497 -24.13 0.76 -3.48
N GLN A 498 -22.83 1.05 -3.60
CA GLN A 498 -22.26 2.37 -3.88
C GLN A 498 -22.52 2.93 -5.30
N GLY A 499 -23.27 2.21 -6.14
CA GLY A 499 -23.52 2.61 -7.53
C GLY A 499 -22.26 2.51 -8.40
N ILE A 500 -21.59 1.36 -8.36
CA ILE A 500 -20.38 1.09 -9.14
C ILE A 500 -20.71 1.06 -10.64
N ASP A 501 -19.96 1.83 -11.42
CA ASP A 501 -19.95 1.82 -12.88
C ASP A 501 -18.99 0.73 -13.38
N TRP A 502 -19.55 -0.43 -13.71
CA TRP A 502 -18.79 -1.57 -14.20
C TRP A 502 -18.17 -1.33 -15.59
N SER A 503 -18.71 -0.39 -16.37
CA SER A 503 -18.10 0.00 -17.66
C SER A 503 -16.82 0.78 -17.43
N ALA A 504 -16.80 1.65 -16.40
CA ALA A 504 -15.57 2.29 -15.95
C ALA A 504 -14.54 1.25 -15.48
N GLY A 505 -14.97 0.21 -14.75
CA GLY A 505 -14.09 -0.91 -14.37
C GLY A 505 -13.46 -1.62 -15.57
N ALA A 506 -14.26 -1.92 -16.59
CA ALA A 506 -13.76 -2.52 -17.83
C ALA A 506 -12.78 -1.58 -18.57
N LYS A 507 -13.08 -0.28 -18.63
CA LYS A 507 -12.18 0.74 -19.21
C LYS A 507 -10.86 0.82 -18.46
N PHE A 508 -10.89 0.81 -17.12
CA PHE A 508 -9.69 0.82 -16.29
C PHE A 508 -8.83 -0.42 -16.54
N ALA A 509 -9.43 -1.60 -16.66
CA ALA A 509 -8.70 -2.82 -17.00
C ALA A 509 -8.04 -2.78 -18.39
N ARG A 510 -8.71 -2.22 -19.42
CA ARG A 510 -8.09 -2.05 -20.76
C ARG A 510 -6.88 -1.11 -20.72
N ILE A 511 -6.99 0.03 -20.04
CA ILE A 511 -5.88 0.98 -19.91
C ILE A 511 -4.69 0.32 -19.20
N ASN A 512 -4.95 -0.44 -18.13
CA ASN A 512 -3.89 -1.12 -17.40
C ASN A 512 -3.26 -2.27 -18.20
N TYR A 513 -4.03 -2.94 -19.06
CA TYR A 513 -3.48 -3.88 -20.04
C TYR A 513 -2.53 -3.15 -21.00
N GLU A 514 -2.94 -2.02 -21.57
CA GLU A 514 -2.09 -1.22 -22.48
C GLU A 514 -0.81 -0.72 -21.78
N ILE A 515 -0.91 -0.28 -20.52
CA ILE A 515 0.25 0.16 -19.73
C ILE A 515 1.22 -1.01 -19.51
N ALA A 516 0.70 -2.15 -19.01
CA ALA A 516 1.50 -3.34 -18.80
C ALA A 516 2.14 -3.84 -20.10
N ARG A 517 1.40 -3.79 -21.21
CA ARG A 517 1.83 -4.17 -22.55
C ARG A 517 2.96 -3.27 -23.03
N GLU A 518 2.81 -1.95 -22.92
CA GLU A 518 3.80 -0.94 -23.31
C GLU A 518 5.13 -1.15 -22.56
N ILE A 519 5.07 -1.37 -21.24
CA ILE A 519 6.27 -1.61 -20.42
C ILE A 519 6.92 -2.95 -20.79
N ALA A 520 6.10 -4.00 -20.92
CA ALA A 520 6.60 -5.35 -21.18
C ALA A 520 7.17 -5.52 -22.60
N ASP A 521 6.76 -4.72 -23.58
CA ASP A 521 7.27 -4.76 -24.96
C ASP A 521 8.34 -3.72 -25.30
N ALA A 522 8.58 -2.74 -24.43
CA ALA A 522 9.59 -1.70 -24.67
C ALA A 522 10.99 -2.31 -24.92
N ASP A 523 11.77 -1.72 -25.81
CA ASP A 523 13.17 -2.15 -26.01
C ASP A 523 14.01 -1.86 -24.76
N ALA A 524 13.89 -0.64 -24.23
CA ALA A 524 14.62 -0.19 -23.06
C ALA A 524 13.99 -0.71 -21.77
N ARG A 525 14.84 -1.07 -20.82
CA ARG A 525 14.43 -1.31 -19.43
C ARG A 525 13.97 0.00 -18.78
N PRO A 526 12.90 -0.01 -17.96
CA PRO A 526 12.54 1.15 -17.16
C PRO A 526 13.69 1.64 -16.26
N THR A 527 13.84 2.95 -16.15
CA THR A 527 14.92 3.60 -15.37
C THR A 527 14.36 4.70 -14.48
N TRP A 528 15.03 4.94 -13.36
CA TRP A 528 14.81 6.10 -12.49
C TRP A 528 15.30 7.37 -13.17
N ASN A 529 14.59 8.49 -12.93
CA ASN A 529 15.04 9.79 -13.38
C ASN A 529 16.29 10.22 -12.58
N LYS A 530 17.25 10.82 -13.28
CA LYS A 530 18.49 11.28 -12.65
C LYS A 530 18.19 12.37 -11.62
N GLY A 531 18.71 12.19 -10.40
CA GLY A 531 18.53 13.15 -9.30
C GLY A 531 17.19 13.01 -8.58
N ASP A 532 16.37 12.00 -8.91
CA ASP A 532 15.15 11.69 -8.18
C ASP A 532 15.47 11.36 -6.70
N PHE A 533 14.68 11.93 -5.79
CA PHE A 533 14.86 11.77 -4.35
C PHE A 533 14.90 10.30 -3.92
N PHE A 534 13.92 9.49 -4.33
CA PHE A 534 13.85 8.08 -3.93
C PHE A 534 14.91 7.24 -4.63
N ALA A 535 15.28 7.59 -5.86
CA ALA A 535 16.41 6.97 -6.52
C ALA A 535 17.71 7.16 -5.72
N THR A 536 17.97 8.35 -5.18
CA THR A 536 19.18 8.57 -4.34
C THR A 536 19.17 7.78 -3.03
N LYS A 537 17.98 7.36 -2.54
CA LYS A 537 17.84 6.57 -1.32
C LYS A 537 17.93 5.06 -1.59
N PHE A 538 17.36 4.59 -2.70
CA PHE A 538 17.05 3.17 -2.89
C PHE A 538 17.47 2.58 -4.24
N ALA A 539 17.67 3.39 -5.28
CA ALA A 539 17.98 2.85 -6.60
C ALA A 539 19.37 2.20 -6.63
N ARG A 540 19.49 1.16 -7.46
CA ARG A 540 20.80 0.60 -7.81
C ARG A 540 21.42 1.49 -8.91
N PRO A 541 22.73 1.72 -8.93
CA PRO A 541 23.34 2.65 -9.90
C PRO A 541 22.98 2.35 -11.36
N GLU A 542 22.87 1.07 -11.73
CA GLU A 542 22.53 0.63 -13.09
C GLU A 542 21.06 0.82 -13.49
N THR A 543 20.17 1.17 -12.55
CA THR A 543 18.75 1.45 -12.85
C THR A 543 18.45 2.94 -12.97
N ILE A 544 19.46 3.81 -12.87
CA ILE A 544 19.34 5.26 -13.03
C ILE A 544 19.65 5.63 -14.48
N ALA A 545 18.84 6.49 -15.09
CA ALA A 545 19.05 6.93 -16.48
C ALA A 545 20.46 7.53 -16.68
N ASP A 546 21.16 7.06 -17.71
CA ASP A 546 22.39 7.65 -18.21
C ASP A 546 22.11 9.08 -18.76
N ARG A 547 23.14 9.93 -18.71
CA ARG A 547 23.04 11.37 -19.00
C ARG A 547 22.51 11.72 -20.37
#